data_AF-A0A7I7LDS1-F1
#
_entry.id   AF-A0A7I7LDS1-F1
#
_cell.length_a   1.000
_cell.length_b   1.000
_cell.length_c   1.000
_cell.angle_alpha   90.00
_cell.angle_beta   90.00
_cell.angle_gamma   90.00
#
_symmetry.space_group_name_H-M   'P 1'
#
loop_
_entity.id
_entity.type
_entity.pdbx_description
1 polymer ?
#
loop_
_entity_poly.entity_id
_entity_poly.type
_entity_poly.pdbx_seq_one_letter_code
_entity_poly.pdbx_strand_id
1 'polypeptide(L)'
;MWLVDITTDLDVPVTLAYATAPGGGSRRGSGASLSRHYSVYRALTELVEAELTHADDADRLRAIELLVDYPSLQACAAFELTTPTKSSGGTPICRYQHPVIAI
;
A
#
# COMPACT_ATOMS: atom_id res chain seq x y z
N MET A 1 -10.26 3.72 2.91
CA MET A 1 -9.36 2.57 3.07
C MET A 1 -9.49 1.68 1.84
N TRP A 2 -8.38 1.16 1.33
CA TRP A 2 -8.31 0.27 0.17
C TRP A 2 -7.32 -0.86 0.43
N LEU A 3 -7.57 -2.00 -0.23
CA LEU A 3 -6.66 -3.13 -0.32
C LEU A 3 -6.15 -3.21 -1.75
N VAL A 4 -4.83 -3.18 -1.92
CA VAL A 4 -4.17 -3.23 -3.22
C VAL A 4 -3.34 -4.50 -3.30
N ASP A 5 -3.57 -5.29 -4.34
CA ASP A 5 -2.70 -6.43 -4.67
C ASP A 5 -1.40 -5.87 -5.27
N ILE A 6 -0.29 -6.09 -4.56
CA ILE A 6 1.06 -5.68 -4.98
C ILE A 6 1.97 -6.90 -5.16
N THR A 7 1.37 -8.06 -5.42
CA THR A 7 2.10 -9.31 -5.74
C THR A 7 3.02 -9.07 -6.93
N THR A 8 4.29 -9.45 -6.78
CA THR A 8 5.29 -9.33 -7.83
C THR A 8 5.40 -10.62 -8.64
N ASP A 9 6.33 -10.65 -9.59
CA ASP A 9 6.76 -11.82 -10.34
C ASP A 9 7.32 -12.97 -9.49
N LEU A 10 7.52 -12.75 -8.18
CA LEU A 10 7.87 -13.81 -7.22
C LEU A 10 6.68 -14.72 -6.88
N ASP A 11 5.46 -14.38 -7.32
CA ASP A 11 4.21 -15.15 -7.13
C ASP A 11 3.89 -15.48 -5.67
N VAL A 12 4.38 -14.66 -4.74
CA VAL A 12 4.01 -14.69 -3.32
C VAL A 12 2.96 -13.60 -3.10
N PRO A 13 1.73 -13.93 -2.64
CA PRO A 13 0.71 -12.92 -2.38
C PRO A 13 1.21 -11.82 -1.45
N VAL A 14 1.16 -10.58 -1.94
CA VAL A 14 1.46 -9.37 -1.16
C VAL A 14 0.29 -8.40 -1.26
N THR A 15 -0.25 -8.02 -0.11
CA THR A 15 -1.32 -7.01 0.00
C THR A 15 -0.77 -5.74 0.64
N LEU A 16 -1.16 -4.58 0.09
CA LEU A 16 -1.02 -3.28 0.71
C LEU A 16 -2.38 -2.79 1.22
N ALA A 17 -2.49 -2.54 2.51
CA ALA A 17 -3.61 -1.81 3.09
C ALA A 17 -3.26 -0.33 3.12
N TYR A 18 -4.12 0.51 2.54
CA TYR A 18 -3.90 1.96 2.45
C TYR A 18 -5.10 2.72 3.01
N ALA A 19 -4.84 3.76 3.79
CA ALA A 19 -5.82 4.72 4.27
C ALA A 19 -5.30 6.15 4.14
N THR A 20 -6.21 7.08 3.86
CA THR A 20 -5.90 8.51 3.92
C THR A 20 -5.95 8.98 5.36
N ALA A 21 -4.95 9.73 5.81
CA ALA A 21 -4.92 10.28 7.17
C ALA A 21 -5.72 11.60 7.26
N PRO A 22 -6.43 11.85 8.37
CA PRO A 22 -6.97 13.18 8.67
C PRO A 22 -5.82 14.20 8.77
N GLY A 23 -5.86 15.28 7.98
CA GLY A 23 -4.79 16.29 7.94
C GLY A 23 -3.82 16.18 6.75
N GLY A 24 -4.06 15.23 5.84
CA GLY A 24 -3.19 14.96 4.69
C GLY A 24 -2.18 13.86 5.02
N GLY A 25 -1.64 13.22 3.98
CA GLY A 25 -0.78 12.05 4.17
C GLY A 25 -1.51 10.72 3.99
N SER A 26 -0.73 9.66 3.91
CA SER A 26 -1.19 8.29 3.79
C SER A 26 -0.68 7.40 4.92
N ARG A 27 -1.54 6.46 5.31
CA ARG A 27 -1.31 5.41 6.30
C ARG A 27 -1.35 4.08 5.60
N ARG A 28 -0.41 3.21 5.95
CA ARG A 28 -0.13 2.00 5.17
C ARG A 28 0.24 0.84 6.08
N GLY A 29 -0.17 -0.35 5.69
CA GLY A 29 0.32 -1.61 6.23
C GLY A 29 0.55 -2.59 5.09
N SER A 30 1.57 -3.44 5.20
CA SER A 30 1.93 -4.39 4.16
C SER A 30 1.78 -5.82 4.67
N GLY A 31 1.59 -6.78 3.79
CA GLY A 31 1.45 -8.16 4.22
C GLY A 31 1.79 -9.12 3.12
N ALA A 32 2.85 -9.90 3.33
CA ALA A 32 3.23 -11.00 2.46
C ALA A 32 2.93 -12.34 3.13
N SER A 33 2.33 -13.28 2.40
CA SER A 33 2.10 -14.65 2.85
C SER A 33 1.82 -15.55 1.66
N LEU A 34 2.18 -16.84 1.75
CA LEU A 34 1.75 -17.86 0.77
C LEU A 34 0.22 -18.02 0.72
N SER A 35 -0.50 -17.57 1.75
CA SER A 35 -1.97 -17.50 1.75
C SER A 35 -2.43 -16.06 1.50
N ARG A 36 -3.26 -15.86 0.47
CA ARG A 36 -3.87 -14.55 0.17
C ARG A 36 -4.64 -14.01 1.38
N HIS A 37 -5.37 -14.86 2.10
CA HIS A 37 -6.09 -14.48 3.31
C HIS A 37 -5.15 -13.89 4.38
N TYR A 38 -4.02 -14.55 4.63
CA TYR A 38 -3.05 -14.07 5.61
C TYR A 38 -2.25 -12.86 5.12
N SER A 39 -2.04 -12.71 3.81
CA SER A 39 -1.44 -11.48 3.25
C SER A 39 -2.31 -10.25 3.56
N VAL A 40 -3.63 -10.38 3.41
CA VAL A 40 -4.59 -9.33 3.75
C VAL A 40 -4.63 -9.10 5.25
N TYR A 41 -4.73 -10.17 6.06
CA TYR A 41 -4.75 -10.05 7.52
C TYR A 41 -3.52 -9.28 8.03
N ARG A 42 -2.32 -9.65 7.58
CA ARG A 42 -1.07 -8.98 7.96
C ARG A 42 -1.05 -7.50 7.56
N ALA A 43 -1.47 -7.20 6.33
CA ALA A 43 -1.53 -5.81 5.85
C ALA A 43 -2.47 -4.94 6.69
N LEU A 44 -3.61 -5.49 7.10
CA LEU A 44 -4.56 -4.80 7.97
C LEU A 44 -4.01 -4.61 9.39
N THR A 45 -3.38 -5.63 9.97
CA THR A 45 -2.81 -5.51 11.31
C THR A 45 -1.63 -4.54 11.35
N GLU A 46 -0.78 -4.53 10.33
CA GLU A 46 0.30 -3.52 10.22
C GLU A 46 -0.27 -2.10 10.09
N LEU A 47 -1.35 -1.91 9.34
CA LEU A 47 -2.01 -0.60 9.23
C LEU A 47 -2.57 -0.15 10.58
N VAL A 48 -3.25 -1.03 11.31
CA VAL A 48 -3.78 -0.74 12.65
C VAL A 48 -2.63 -0.46 13.63
N GLU A 49 -1.56 -1.24 13.58
CA GLU A 49 -0.36 -0.99 14.39
C GLU A 49 0.24 0.39 14.10
N ALA A 50 0.35 0.79 12.83
CA ALA A 50 0.83 2.11 12.44
C ALA A 50 -0.06 3.25 13.00
N GLU A 51 -1.39 3.06 13.02
CA GLU A 51 -2.33 4.04 13.60
C GLU A 51 -2.21 4.12 15.13
N LEU A 52 -2.04 2.98 15.80
CA LEU A 52 -2.01 2.91 17.26
C LEU A 52 -0.66 3.29 17.86
N THR A 53 0.43 3.07 17.14
CA THR A 53 1.79 3.35 17.62
C THR A 53 2.25 4.75 17.32
N HIS A 54 1.51 5.52 16.50
CA HIS A 54 1.92 6.84 16.02
C HIS A 54 3.40 6.86 15.61
N ALA A 55 3.88 5.78 14.95
CA ALA A 55 5.28 5.65 14.55
C ALA A 55 5.71 6.95 13.86
N ASP A 56 6.68 7.63 14.48
CA ASP A 56 6.81 9.09 14.47
C ASP A 56 6.61 9.69 13.08
N ASP A 57 5.44 10.31 12.87
CA ASP A 57 5.13 10.99 11.62
C ASP A 57 6.22 12.01 11.26
N ALA A 58 6.91 12.57 12.26
CA ALA A 58 8.03 13.47 12.03
C ALA A 58 9.23 12.76 11.39
N ASP A 59 9.54 11.52 11.79
CA ASP A 59 10.61 10.74 11.17
C ASP A 59 10.27 10.35 9.75
N ARG A 60 9.01 9.98 9.49
CA ARG A 60 8.52 9.71 8.13
C ARG A 60 8.61 10.95 7.24
N LEU A 61 8.14 12.09 7.72
CA LEU A 61 8.20 13.35 6.98
C LEU A 61 9.65 13.76 6.72
N ARG A 62 10.53 13.64 7.73
CA ARG A 62 11.96 13.90 7.58
C ARG A 62 12.60 12.99 6.53
N ALA A 63 12.24 11.70 6.48
CA ALA A 63 12.73 10.78 5.46
C ALA A 63 12.28 11.19 4.04
N ILE A 64 11.07 11.74 3.89
CA ILE A 64 10.59 12.29 2.60
C ILE A 64 11.35 13.57 2.24
N GLU A 65 11.61 14.45 3.20
CA GLU A 65 12.37 15.69 2.99
C GLU A 65 13.82 15.42 2.55
N LEU A 66 14.45 14.35 3.04
CA LEU A 66 15.79 13.93 2.59
C LEU A 66 15.87 13.58 1.10
N LEU A 67 14.72 13.41 0.43
CA LEU A 67 14.63 13.12 -1.00
C LEU A 67 14.40 14.36 -1.86
N VAL A 68 14.55 15.58 -1.33
CA VAL A 68 14.25 16.84 -2.05
C VAL A 68 15.01 16.98 -3.38
N ASP A 69 16.25 16.49 -3.45
CA ASP A 69 17.06 16.50 -4.67
C ASP A 69 16.62 15.44 -5.71
N TYR A 70 15.68 14.57 -5.33
CA TYR A 70 15.14 13.49 -6.17
C TYR A 70 13.60 13.54 -6.22
N PRO A 71 13.01 14.50 -6.96
CA PRO A 71 11.57 14.79 -6.89
C PRO A 71 10.67 13.58 -7.18
N SER A 72 11.08 12.70 -8.11
CA SER A 72 10.33 11.48 -8.42
C SER A 72 10.34 10.49 -7.26
N LEU A 73 11.47 10.35 -6.54
CA LEU A 73 11.57 9.48 -5.36
C LEU A 73 10.83 10.09 -4.18
N GLN A 74 10.91 11.41 -4.00
CA GLN A 74 10.16 12.12 -2.98
C GLN A 74 8.64 11.92 -3.16
N ALA A 75 8.13 12.05 -4.39
CA ALA A 75 6.73 11.78 -4.72
C ALA A 75 6.36 10.31 -4.43
N CYS A 76 7.22 9.35 -4.80
CA CYS A 76 7.03 7.94 -4.46
C CYS A 76 7.00 7.71 -2.94
N ALA A 77 7.88 8.35 -2.18
CA ALA A 77 7.94 8.19 -0.72
C ALA A 77 6.69 8.76 -0.03
N ALA A 78 6.19 9.91 -0.52
CA ALA A 78 4.93 10.48 -0.08
C ALA A 78 3.74 9.55 -0.37
N PHE A 79 3.81 8.79 -1.48
CA PHE A 79 2.86 7.73 -1.88
C PHE A 79 1.40 8.16 -1.68
N GLU A 80 1.08 9.39 -2.06
CA GLU A 80 -0.29 9.90 -2.08
C GLU A 80 -1.02 9.24 -3.25
N LEU A 81 -1.64 8.09 -2.99
CA LEU A 81 -2.53 7.49 -3.97
C LEU A 81 -3.77 8.38 -4.08
N THR A 82 -4.01 8.89 -5.29
CA THR A 82 -5.30 9.52 -5.62
C THR A 82 -6.41 8.53 -5.31
N THR A 83 -7.52 9.03 -4.74
CA THR A 83 -8.71 8.23 -4.50
C THR A 83 -9.04 7.38 -5.73
N PRO A 84 -9.04 6.04 -5.62
CA PRO A 84 -9.41 5.17 -6.72
C PRO A 84 -10.81 5.56 -7.21
N THR A 85 -10.89 6.09 -8.42
CA THR A 85 -12.17 6.23 -9.12
C THR A 85 -12.68 4.82 -9.36
N LYS A 86 -13.72 4.44 -8.60
CA LYS A 86 -14.52 3.21 -8.67
C LYS A 86 -14.04 2.23 -9.74
N SER A 87 -13.34 1.16 -9.30
CA SER A 87 -12.80 0.05 -10.08
C SER A 87 -12.66 0.38 -11.57
N SER A 88 -11.64 1.14 -11.93
CA SER A 88 -11.19 1.11 -13.32
C SER A 88 -10.98 -0.37 -13.66
N GLY A 89 -11.73 -0.89 -14.63
CA GLY A 89 -11.48 -2.17 -15.29
C GLY A 89 -10.15 -2.10 -16.05
N GLY A 90 -9.09 -1.75 -15.33
CA GLY A 90 -7.75 -1.57 -15.83
C GLY A 90 -7.27 -2.93 -16.27
N THR A 91 -6.99 -3.02 -17.56
CA THR A 91 -6.27 -4.16 -18.12
C THR A 91 -4.98 -4.31 -17.31
N PRO A 92 -4.66 -5.51 -16.79
CA PRO A 92 -3.47 -5.69 -15.98
C PRO A 92 -2.25 -5.35 -16.83
N ILE A 93 -1.52 -4.32 -16.40
CA ILE A 93 -0.13 -4.11 -16.80
C ILE A 93 0.62 -5.29 -16.17
N CYS A 94 0.95 -6.27 -17.03
CA CYS A 94 1.38 -7.64 -16.74
C CYS A 94 0.23 -8.66 -16.63
N ARG A 95 -0.09 -9.31 -17.77
CA ARG A 95 -0.94 -10.50 -17.82
C ARG A 95 -0.23 -11.65 -17.11
N TYR A 96 -0.54 -11.88 -15.84
CA TYR A 96 -0.50 -13.23 -15.28
C TYR A 96 -1.94 -13.70 -15.09
N GLN A 97 -2.36 -14.65 -15.94
CA GLN A 97 -3.72 -15.17 -15.98
C GLN A 97 -3.90 -16.22 -14.90
N HIS A 98 -4.48 -15.87 -13.75
CA HIS A 98 -5.23 -16.84 -12.95
C HIS A 98 -6.54 -16.21 -12.43
N PRO A 99 -7.65 -16.97 -12.44
CA PRO A 99 -8.99 -16.44 -12.25
C PRO A 99 -9.20 -15.94 -10.82
N VAL A 100 -9.82 -14.76 -10.70
CA VAL A 100 -10.31 -14.20 -9.44
C VAL A 100 -11.46 -15.09 -8.93
N ILE A 101 -11.25 -15.75 -7.80
CA ILE A 101 -12.32 -16.37 -7.02
C ILE A 101 -12.88 -15.28 -6.11
N ALA A 102 -14.15 -14.94 -6.31
CA ALA A 102 -14.93 -14.14 -5.36
C ALA A 102 -15.18 -14.98 -4.10
N ILE A 103 -14.94 -14.40 -2.93
CA ILE A 103 -15.46 -14.88 -1.65
C ILE A 103 -16.53 -13.89 -1.22
#